data_AF-A0A6H1ZWK6-F1
#
_entry.id   AF-A0A6H1ZWK6-F1
#
_cell.length_a   1.000
_cell.length_b   1.000
_cell.length_c   1.000
_cell.angle_alpha   90.00
_cell.angle_beta   90.00
_cell.angle_gamma   90.00
#
_symmetry.space_group_name_H-M   'P 1'
#
loop_
_entity.id
_entity.type
_entity.pdbx_description
1 polymer ?
#
loop_
_entity_poly.entity_id
_entity_poly.type
_entity_poly.pdbx_seq_one_letter_code
_entity_poly.pdbx_strand_id
1 'polypeptide(L)'
;MNKNNFDKMMGIFAKVYERAIEPEVLSIYFNLFREIPDNQVKYITDNCLKKCNFFPRPADIFSFYDEYALEKREVRTTGQEEIERSRQGIRKLREEFGDKKEPIKIGDIIKEMKGGELKDENN
;
A
#
# COMPACT_ATOMS: atom_id res chain seq x y z
N MET A 1 -21.78 -5.67 -2.85
CA MET A 1 -21.93 -4.20 -2.82
C MET A 1 -23.33 -3.87 -2.31
N ASN A 2 -23.51 -2.79 -1.56
CA ASN A 2 -24.82 -2.32 -1.12
C ASN A 2 -25.59 -1.60 -2.24
N LYS A 3 -26.91 -1.50 -2.10
CA LYS A 3 -27.80 -0.96 -3.13
C LYS A 3 -27.48 0.50 -3.51
N ASN A 4 -27.14 1.34 -2.54
CA ASN A 4 -26.79 2.74 -2.77
C ASN A 4 -25.54 2.90 -3.64
N ASN A 5 -24.50 2.12 -3.36
CA ASN A 5 -23.27 2.12 -4.16
C ASN A 5 -23.50 1.56 -5.57
N PHE A 6 -24.33 0.51 -5.68
CA PHE A 6 -24.73 -0.03 -6.97
C PHE A 6 -25.46 1.01 -7.83
N ASP A 7 -26.46 1.68 -7.26
CA ASP A 7 -27.27 2.67 -7.99
C ASP A 7 -26.41 3.86 -8.44
N LYS A 8 -25.46 4.30 -7.60
CA LYS A 8 -24.48 5.33 -7.98
C LYS A 8 -23.59 4.88 -9.13
N MET A 9 -23.01 3.69 -9.04
CA MET A 9 -22.12 3.15 -10.07
C MET A 9 -22.84 2.98 -11.41
N MET A 10 -24.01 2.33 -11.40
CA MET A 10 -24.81 2.14 -12.61
C MET A 10 -25.32 3.46 -13.18
N GLY A 11 -25.68 4.42 -12.32
CA GLY A 11 -26.07 5.76 -12.73
C GLY A 11 -24.94 6.54 -13.40
N ILE A 12 -23.70 6.36 -12.97
CA ILE A 12 -22.51 6.94 -13.63
C ILE A 12 -22.36 6.31 -15.02
N PHE A 13 -22.37 4.98 -15.12
CA PHE A 13 -22.24 4.31 -16.42
C PHE A 13 -23.37 4.69 -17.37
N ALA A 14 -24.62 4.71 -16.91
CA ALA A 14 -25.77 5.13 -17.71
C ALA A 14 -25.61 6.53 -18.29
N LYS A 15 -25.08 7.48 -17.49
CA LYS A 15 -24.82 8.85 -17.93
C LYS A 15 -23.66 8.96 -18.92
N VAL A 16 -22.52 8.32 -18.63
CA VAL A 16 -21.32 8.44 -19.46
C VAL A 16 -21.50 7.80 -20.83
N TYR A 17 -22.17 6.64 -20.87
CA TYR A 17 -22.39 5.88 -22.10
C TYR A 17 -23.77 6.16 -22.73
N GLU A 18 -24.49 7.17 -22.23
CA GLU A 18 -25.81 7.60 -22.72
C GLU A 18 -26.79 6.45 -22.94
N ARG A 19 -26.88 5.54 -21.95
CA ARG A 19 -27.70 4.33 -22.02
C ARG A 19 -28.75 4.28 -20.93
N ALA A 20 -29.97 3.93 -21.33
CA ALA A 20 -31.00 3.46 -20.42
C ALA A 20 -30.83 1.95 -20.20
N ILE A 21 -31.03 1.51 -18.95
CA ILE A 21 -31.02 0.09 -18.59
C ILE A 21 -32.38 -0.23 -18.00
N GLU A 22 -32.98 -1.32 -18.45
CA GLU A 22 -34.27 -1.74 -17.95
C GLU A 22 -34.18 -2.13 -16.45
N PRO A 23 -35.22 -1.84 -15.65
CA PRO A 23 -35.23 -2.15 -14.22
C PRO A 23 -34.95 -3.63 -13.91
N GLU A 24 -35.43 -4.53 -14.77
CA GLU A 24 -35.22 -5.99 -14.65
C GLU A 24 -33.74 -6.35 -14.78
N VAL A 25 -33.04 -5.75 -15.76
CA VAL A 25 -31.60 -5.93 -15.97
C VAL A 25 -30.81 -5.35 -14.80
N LEU A 26 -31.20 -4.19 -14.27
CA LEU A 26 -30.59 -3.62 -13.06
C LEU A 26 -30.72 -4.55 -11.85
N SER A 27 -31.86 -5.24 -11.70
CA SER A 27 -32.06 -6.22 -10.62
C SER A 27 -31.09 -7.40 -10.76
N ILE A 28 -30.93 -7.93 -11.98
CA ILE A 28 -29.98 -9.01 -12.28
C ILE A 28 -28.55 -8.56 -11.95
N TYR A 29 -28.15 -7.39 -12.42
CA TYR A 29 -26.81 -6.85 -12.18
C TYR A 29 -26.54 -6.62 -10.69
N PHE A 30 -27.53 -6.09 -9.95
CA PHE A 30 -27.39 -5.89 -8.52
C PHE A 30 -27.13 -7.20 -7.79
N ASN A 31 -27.85 -8.26 -8.15
CA ASN A 31 -27.68 -9.58 -7.55
C ASN A 31 -26.30 -10.17 -7.85
N LEU A 32 -25.79 -10.03 -9.08
CA LEU A 32 -24.44 -10.46 -9.44
C LEU A 32 -23.38 -9.71 -8.62
N PHE A 33 -23.49 -8.39 -8.50
CA PHE A 33 -22.48 -7.56 -7.85
C PHE A 33 -22.56 -7.55 -6.31
N ARG A 34 -23.36 -8.42 -5.69
CA ARG A 34 -23.46 -8.50 -4.22
C ARG A 34 -22.15 -8.92 -3.57
N GLU A 35 -21.34 -9.73 -4.24
CA GLU A 35 -20.04 -10.20 -3.73
C GLU A 35 -18.96 -9.11 -3.71
N ILE A 36 -19.09 -8.07 -4.53
CA ILE A 36 -18.11 -6.98 -4.62
C ILE A 36 -18.15 -6.14 -3.33
N PRO A 37 -17.06 -6.02 -2.56
CA PRO A 37 -17.06 -5.22 -1.34
C PRO A 37 -17.25 -3.72 -1.62
N ASP A 38 -17.96 -3.00 -0.75
CA ASP A 38 -18.31 -1.59 -0.95
C ASP A 38 -17.09 -0.67 -1.10
N ASN A 39 -15.98 -0.98 -0.44
CA ASN A 39 -14.75 -0.21 -0.52
C ASN A 39 -14.01 -0.35 -1.86
N GLN A 40 -14.42 -1.28 -2.73
CA GLN A 40 -13.79 -1.51 -4.04
C GLN A 40 -14.56 -0.85 -5.20
N VAL A 41 -15.81 -0.46 -4.96
CA VAL A 41 -16.71 0.07 -6.00
C VAL A 41 -16.12 1.26 -6.73
N LYS A 42 -15.47 2.18 -6.00
CA LYS A 42 -14.82 3.35 -6.60
C LYS A 42 -13.70 2.94 -7.56
N TYR A 43 -12.82 2.03 -7.14
CA TYR A 43 -11.71 1.56 -7.96
C TYR A 43 -12.23 0.90 -9.25
N ILE A 44 -13.23 0.04 -9.13
CA ILE A 44 -13.82 -0.66 -10.28
C ILE A 44 -14.48 0.34 -11.23
N THR A 45 -15.25 1.29 -10.70
CA THR A 45 -15.89 2.35 -11.50
C THR A 45 -14.86 3.13 -12.30
N ASP A 46 -13.80 3.60 -11.63
CA ASP A 46 -12.74 4.39 -12.28
C ASP A 46 -12.02 3.59 -13.37
N ASN A 47 -11.76 2.30 -13.15
CA ASN A 47 -11.10 1.45 -14.14
C ASN A 47 -12.00 1.11 -15.33
N CYS A 48 -13.29 0.82 -15.10
CA CYS A 48 -14.26 0.67 -16.17
C CYS A 48 -14.30 1.91 -17.07
N LEU A 49 -14.38 3.11 -16.48
CA LEU A 49 -14.43 4.35 -17.26
C LEU A 49 -13.15 4.63 -18.06
N LYS A 50 -11.99 4.18 -17.57
CA LYS A 50 -10.70 4.37 -18.26
C LYS A 50 -10.47 3.36 -19.38
N LYS A 51 -10.89 2.11 -19.17
CA LYS A 51 -10.48 0.96 -19.99
C LYS A 51 -11.61 0.42 -20.88
N CYS A 52 -12.88 0.63 -20.52
CA CYS A 52 -14.01 0.14 -21.32
C CYS A 52 -14.39 1.16 -22.41
N ASN A 53 -14.27 0.74 -23.67
CA ASN A 53 -14.73 1.53 -24.83
C ASN A 53 -16.27 1.58 -24.95
N PHE A 54 -16.97 0.62 -24.33
CA PHE A 54 -18.42 0.49 -24.36
C PHE A 54 -18.97 0.37 -22.94
N PHE A 55 -20.30 0.42 -22.83
CA PHE A 55 -20.99 0.22 -21.56
C PHE A 55 -20.48 -1.06 -20.87
N PRO A 56 -19.94 -0.97 -19.63
CA PRO A 56 -19.32 -2.10 -18.96
C PRO A 56 -20.29 -3.27 -18.78
N ARG A 57 -19.89 -4.44 -19.24
CA ARG A 57 -20.61 -5.69 -18.99
C ARG A 57 -20.22 -6.21 -17.60
N PRO A 58 -21.03 -7.09 -17.00
CA PRO A 58 -20.67 -7.74 -15.74
C PRO A 58 -19.27 -8.36 -15.75
N ALA A 59 -18.87 -9.01 -16.85
CA ALA A 59 -17.53 -9.58 -17.00
C ALA A 59 -16.41 -8.54 -16.92
N ASP A 60 -16.61 -7.34 -17.49
CA ASP A 60 -15.62 -6.27 -17.44
C ASP A 60 -15.46 -5.75 -15.99
N ILE A 61 -16.57 -5.63 -15.26
CA ILE A 61 -16.59 -5.23 -13.84
C ILE A 61 -15.85 -6.26 -12.97
N PHE A 62 -16.11 -7.55 -13.18
CA PHE A 62 -15.43 -8.62 -12.43
C PHE A 62 -13.95 -8.75 -12.78
N SER A 63 -13.56 -8.50 -14.03
CA SER A 63 -12.14 -8.44 -14.40
C SER A 63 -11.37 -7.41 -13.55
N PHE A 64 -11.93 -6.21 -13.36
CA PHE A 64 -11.28 -5.19 -12.53
C PHE A 64 -11.36 -5.48 -11.03
N TYR A 65 -12.39 -6.18 -10.58
CA TYR A 65 -12.47 -6.70 -9.22
C TYR A 65 -11.34 -7.69 -8.93
N ASP A 66 -11.09 -8.62 -9.86
CA ASP A 66 -10.03 -9.61 -9.73
C ASP A 66 -8.64 -8.97 -9.82
N GLU A 67 -8.43 -8.01 -10.73
CA GLU A 67 -7.20 -7.21 -10.82
C GLU A 67 -6.88 -6.53 -9.48
N TYR A 68 -7.87 -5.88 -8.85
CA TYR A 68 -7.69 -5.25 -7.53
C TYR A 68 -7.26 -6.25 -6.46
N ALA A 69 -7.85 -7.45 -6.47
CA ALA A 69 -7.53 -8.50 -5.52
C ALA A 69 -6.08 -9.01 -5.71
N LEU A 70 -5.60 -9.06 -6.96
CA LEU A 70 -4.22 -9.43 -7.30
C LEU A 70 -3.22 -8.36 -6.88
N GLU A 71 -3.45 -7.08 -7.21
CA GLU A 71 -2.57 -5.96 -6.82
C GLU A 71 -2.37 -5.90 -5.30
N LYS A 72 -3.45 -6.10 -4.52
CA LYS A 72 -3.38 -6.15 -3.05
C LYS A 72 -2.56 -7.31 -2.52
N ARG A 73 -2.55 -8.46 -3.20
CA ARG A 73 -1.74 -9.62 -2.82
C ARG A 73 -0.28 -9.35 -3.11
N GLU A 74 0.06 -8.84 -4.29
CA GLU A 74 1.44 -8.52 -4.67
C GLU A 74 2.08 -7.50 -3.72
N VAL A 75 1.38 -6.39 -3.42
CA VAL A 75 1.90 -5.38 -2.47
C VAL A 75 2.16 -5.97 -1.08
N ARG A 76 1.31 -6.90 -0.62
CA ARG A 76 1.54 -7.60 0.66
C ARG A 76 2.77 -8.49 0.61
N THR A 77 2.95 -9.24 -0.47
CA THR A 77 4.12 -10.10 -0.68
C THR A 77 5.41 -9.28 -0.72
N THR A 78 5.44 -8.19 -1.51
CA THR A 78 6.61 -7.30 -1.59
C THR A 78 6.93 -6.65 -0.23
N GLY A 79 5.92 -6.20 0.50
CA GLY A 79 6.12 -5.64 1.84
C GLY A 79 6.67 -6.65 2.85
N GLN A 80 6.23 -7.92 2.78
CA GLN A 80 6.78 -8.99 3.61
C GLN A 80 8.24 -9.28 3.27
N GLU A 81 8.59 -9.36 1.98
CA GLU A 81 9.97 -9.55 1.55
C GLU A 81 10.90 -8.40 1.98
N GLU A 82 10.42 -7.16 1.95
CA GLU A 82 11.20 -5.99 2.36
C GLU A 82 11.43 -5.96 3.87
N ILE A 83 10.41 -6.31 4.67
CA ILE A 83 10.54 -6.50 6.12
C ILE A 83 11.55 -7.60 6.43
N GLU A 84 11.51 -8.71 5.70
CA GLU A 84 12.41 -9.84 5.92
C GLU A 84 13.86 -9.52 5.54
N ARG A 85 14.09 -8.82 4.43
CA ARG A 85 15.40 -8.28 4.05
C ARG A 85 15.94 -7.30 5.11
N SER A 86 15.11 -6.39 5.60
CA SER A 86 15.49 -5.45 6.66
C SER A 86 15.89 -6.18 7.95
N ARG A 87 15.11 -7.19 8.38
CA ARG A 87 15.42 -8.03 9.54
C ARG A 87 16.73 -8.80 9.37
N GLN A 88 17.00 -9.35 8.19
CA GLN A 88 18.26 -10.03 7.89
C GLN A 88 19.44 -9.07 7.96
N GLY A 89 19.30 -7.85 7.44
CA GLY A 89 20.33 -6.80 7.54
C GLY A 89 20.65 -6.43 8.99
N ILE A 90 19.62 -6.21 9.81
CA ILE A 90 19.78 -5.91 11.25
C ILE A 90 20.46 -7.08 11.97
N ARG A 91 20.09 -8.32 11.63
CA ARG A 91 20.71 -9.52 12.22
C ARG A 91 22.20 -9.63 11.87
N LYS A 92 22.58 -9.41 10.61
CA LYS A 92 23.99 -9.39 10.17
C LYS A 92 24.79 -8.30 10.90
N LEU A 93 24.26 -7.08 10.99
CA LEU A 93 24.91 -6.00 11.75
C LEU A 93 25.07 -6.37 13.23
N ARG A 94 24.09 -7.06 13.82
CA ARG A 94 24.19 -7.52 15.20
C ARG A 94 25.23 -8.64 15.38
N GLU A 95 25.42 -9.50 14.38
CA GLU A 95 26.45 -10.53 14.40
C GLU A 95 27.86 -9.91 14.15
N GLU A 96 27.97 -8.91 13.27
CA GLU A 96 29.23 -8.22 12.96
C GLU A 96 29.70 -7.26 14.06
N PHE A 97 28.77 -6.62 14.79
CA PHE A 97 29.08 -5.59 15.78
C PHE A 97 28.64 -5.94 17.23
N GLY A 98 28.02 -7.11 17.45
CA GLY A 98 27.39 -7.49 18.72
C GLY A 98 28.34 -7.87 19.87
N ASP A 99 29.63 -8.06 19.61
CA ASP A 99 30.60 -8.51 20.60
C ASP A 99 31.57 -7.43 21.09
N LYS A 100 31.18 -6.15 21.05
CA LYS A 100 31.88 -5.09 21.79
C LYS A 100 31.00 -4.48 22.87
N LYS A 101 30.62 -5.30 23.85
CA LYS A 101 30.28 -4.80 25.20
C LYS A 101 31.54 -4.69 26.04
N GLU A 102 32.37 -3.70 25.75
CA GLU A 102 33.10 -3.08 26.86
C GLU A 102 32.32 -1.83 27.25
N PRO A 103 31.80 -1.73 28.48
CA PRO A 103 31.17 -0.50 28.92
C PRO A 103 32.23 0.59 28.87
N ILE A 104 32.00 1.61 28.05
CA ILE A 104 32.84 2.81 28.02
C ILE A 104 32.83 3.39 29.44
N LYS A 105 33.94 3.24 30.16
CA LYS A 105 34.10 3.86 31.47
C LYS A 105 34.25 5.36 31.23
N ILE A 106 33.26 6.14 31.64
CA ILE A 106 33.26 7.61 31.56
C ILE A 106 34.53 8.24 32.16
N GLY A 107 35.24 7.52 33.05
CA GLY A 107 36.52 7.93 33.62
C GLY A 107 37.68 8.08 32.63
N ASP A 108 37.67 7.40 31.48
CA ASP A 108 38.77 7.47 30.51
C ASP A 108 38.69 8.71 29.60
N ILE A 109 37.48 9.24 29.36
CA ILE A 109 37.25 10.44 28.53
C ILE A 109 37.78 11.71 29.22
N ILE A 110 37.78 11.76 30.56
CA ILE A 110 38.18 12.96 31.31
C ILE A 110 39.72 13.12 31.37
N LYS A 111 40.48 12.05 31.11
CA LYS A 111 41.95 12.09 31.21
C LYS A 111 42.62 12.77 30.00
N GLU A 112 42.01 12.70 28.82
CA GLU A 112 42.53 13.37 27.61
C GLU A 112 42.31 14.89 27.61
N MET A 113 41.30 15.41 28.31
CA MET A 113 41.03 16.86 28.34
C MET A 113 41.91 17.66 29.31
N LYS A 114 42.71 17.01 30.16
CA LYS A 114 43.57 17.68 31.16
C LYS A 114 45.08 17.58 30.89
N GLY A 115 45.50 16.99 29.77
CA GLY A 115 46.93 16.81 29.42
C GLY A 115 47.51 17.82 28.42
N GLY A 116 46.74 18.82 27.98
CA GLY A 116 47.23 19.87 27.08
C GLY A 116 47.85 21.03 27.85
N GLU A 117 49.12 20.90 28.23
CA GLU A 117 49.94 22.05 28.62
C GLU A 117 49.99 23.06 27.46
N LEU A 118 49.33 24.21 27.63
CA LEU A 118 49.60 25.41 26.86
C LEU A 118 51.01 25.88 27.24
N LYS A 119 51.99 25.51 26.42
CA LYS A 119 53.27 26.20 26.37
C LYS A 119 53.04 27.55 25.68
N ASP A 120 52.87 28.59 26.47
CA ASP A 120 53.15 29.96 26.03
C ASP A 120 54.68 30.13 25.99
N GLU A 121 55.24 30.25 24.78
CA GLU A 121 56.59 30.76 24.59
C GLU A 121 56.54 32.01 23.68
N ASN A 122 56.80 33.15 24.34
CA ASN A 122 57.67 34.28 23.93
C ASN A 122 57.16 35.22 22.82
N ASN A 123 57.05 36.53 23.08
CA ASN A 123 58.12 37.53 23.30
C ASN A 123 58.95 37.77 22.04
#